data_AF-A0AAW9PMH3-F1
#
_entry.id   AF-A0AAW9PMH3-F1
#
_cell.length_a   1.000
_cell.length_b   1.000
_cell.length_c   1.000
_cell.angle_alpha   90.00
_cell.angle_beta   90.00
_cell.angle_gamma   90.00
#
_symmetry.space_group_name_H-M   'P 1'
#
loop_
_entity.id
_entity.type
_entity.pdbx_description
1 polymer ?
#
loop_
_entity_poly.entity_id
_entity_poly.type
_entity_poly.pdbx_seq_one_letter_code
_entity_poly.pdbx_strand_id
1 'polypeptide(L)'
;MLNFKPYRVIMSSLTPVVISGIAPSLDGILYEALSQAIPSNEPGVVLARLKEILLFNDELGVFHASSLRFGITPEQGIGATTSVRCDYLSPEKLSTAMFSPRIRRGLFTRVLLTGGPTKRRMTTRPAYSAPYLTFDFVGSSEAVEILLNHAHVGVGYDFFSAANGEFNNVTILPLDIDTSISNEGMALRPVPVNSGLNGIKGVSPLIPPYFVGEKLNIVHPAPVRTQLISSLLRG
;
A
#
# COMPACT_ATOMS: atom_id res chain seq x y z
N MET A 1 10.91 21.96 -19.33
CA MET A 1 10.92 20.47 -19.29
C MET A 1 11.13 20.06 -17.84
N LEU A 2 10.24 19.23 -17.28
CA LEU A 2 10.42 18.69 -15.94
C LEU A 2 11.64 17.75 -15.96
N ASN A 3 12.67 18.08 -15.19
CA ASN A 3 13.92 17.31 -15.15
C ASN A 3 13.77 16.14 -14.17
N PHE A 4 12.90 15.18 -14.51
CA PHE A 4 12.67 14.00 -13.69
C PHE A 4 13.87 13.06 -13.72
N LYS A 5 14.20 12.52 -12.55
CA LYS A 5 15.30 11.59 -12.35
C LYS A 5 14.80 10.37 -11.57
N PRO A 6 15.49 9.22 -11.71
CA PRO A 6 15.19 8.06 -10.91
C PRO A 6 15.69 8.25 -9.46
N TYR A 7 14.86 7.85 -8.52
CA TYR A 7 15.10 7.95 -7.08
C TYR A 7 14.61 6.71 -6.35
N ARG A 8 15.17 6.45 -5.18
CA ARG A 8 14.69 5.51 -4.18
C ARG A 8 14.25 6.28 -2.95
N VAL A 9 13.01 6.07 -2.53
CA VAL A 9 12.54 6.50 -1.21
C VAL A 9 12.67 5.37 -0.21
N ILE A 10 13.23 5.68 0.96
CA ILE A 10 13.40 4.80 2.10
C ILE A 10 12.64 5.43 3.27
N MET A 11 11.74 4.66 3.89
CA MET A 11 10.95 5.10 5.02
C MET A 11 11.17 4.11 6.16
N SER A 12 11.39 4.62 7.37
CA SER A 12 11.51 3.77 8.57
C SER A 12 10.11 3.29 8.97
N SER A 13 9.92 1.97 9.06
CA SER A 13 8.61 1.40 9.39
C SER A 13 8.38 1.46 10.89
N LEU A 14 7.25 2.00 11.32
CA LEU A 14 6.84 2.05 12.73
C LEU A 14 5.92 0.89 13.09
N THR A 15 5.03 0.52 12.17
CA THR A 15 4.06 -0.56 12.39
C THR A 15 4.11 -1.59 11.26
N PRO A 16 3.62 -2.82 11.49
CA PRO A 16 3.55 -3.85 10.45
C PRO A 16 2.64 -3.45 9.28
N VAL A 17 3.02 -3.89 8.08
CA VAL A 17 2.24 -3.69 6.85
C VAL A 17 1.35 -4.89 6.59
N VAL A 18 0.05 -4.65 6.38
CA VAL A 18 -0.90 -5.66 5.91
C VAL A 18 -1.00 -5.58 4.38
N ILE A 19 -0.72 -6.71 3.72
CA ILE A 19 -0.83 -6.83 2.26
C ILE A 19 -1.99 -7.78 1.94
N SER A 20 -3.03 -7.29 1.27
CA SER A 20 -4.13 -8.14 0.78
C SER A 20 -4.17 -8.18 -0.74
N GLY A 21 -3.47 -9.16 -1.31
CA GLY A 21 -3.42 -9.40 -2.76
C GLY A 21 -2.21 -8.73 -3.41
N ILE A 22 -2.32 -7.44 -3.70
CA ILE A 22 -1.31 -6.70 -4.48
C ILE A 22 -0.47 -5.85 -3.52
N ALA A 23 0.85 -5.85 -3.74
CA ALA A 23 1.75 -4.97 -3.02
C ALA A 23 1.36 -3.49 -3.30
N PRO A 24 1.23 -2.64 -2.27
CA PRO A 24 0.97 -1.22 -2.46
C PRO A 24 2.03 -0.60 -3.37
N SER A 25 1.62 0.34 -4.21
CA SER A 25 2.52 1.08 -5.10
C SER A 25 2.63 2.54 -4.66
N LEU A 26 3.79 3.16 -4.91
CA LEU A 26 4.06 4.52 -4.45
C LEU A 26 3.08 5.55 -5.03
N ASP A 27 2.70 5.40 -6.31
CA ASP A 27 1.68 6.22 -6.96
C ASP A 27 0.32 6.11 -6.26
N GLY A 28 -0.05 4.95 -5.71
CA GLY A 28 -1.24 4.80 -4.88
C GLY A 28 -1.18 5.60 -3.58
N ILE A 29 -0.03 5.60 -2.92
CA ILE A 29 0.20 6.37 -1.67
C ILE A 29 0.17 7.88 -1.97
N LEU A 30 0.84 8.29 -3.05
CA LEU A 30 0.89 9.69 -3.47
C LEU A 30 -0.46 10.19 -4.00
N TYR A 31 -1.24 9.34 -4.66
CA TYR A 31 -2.62 9.66 -5.03
C TYR A 31 -3.46 9.97 -3.79
N GLU A 32 -3.34 9.17 -2.73
CA GLU A 32 -4.04 9.42 -1.46
C GLU A 32 -3.52 10.69 -0.76
N ALA A 33 -2.22 10.94 -0.79
CA ALA A 33 -1.66 12.18 -0.25
C ALA A 33 -2.18 13.42 -1.00
N LEU A 34 -2.24 13.34 -2.34
CA LEU A 34 -2.77 14.42 -3.18
C LEU A 34 -4.27 14.63 -3.02
N SER A 35 -5.06 13.56 -2.86
CA SER A 35 -6.51 13.69 -2.65
C SER A 35 -6.84 14.41 -1.34
N GLN A 36 -5.98 14.31 -0.32
CA GLN A 36 -6.09 15.08 0.92
C GLN A 36 -5.65 16.54 0.76
N ALA A 37 -4.68 16.81 -0.13
CA ALA A 37 -4.11 18.14 -0.32
C ALA A 37 -4.92 19.03 -1.29
N ILE A 38 -5.68 18.44 -2.22
CA ILE A 38 -6.42 19.16 -3.27
C ILE A 38 -7.89 19.29 -2.86
N PRO A 39 -8.55 20.43 -3.09
CA PRO A 39 -9.99 20.60 -2.84
C PRO A 39 -10.87 19.95 -3.92
N SER A 40 -10.51 18.76 -4.39
CA SER A 40 -11.28 17.97 -5.35
C SER A 40 -11.02 16.49 -5.16
N ASN A 41 -12.12 15.73 -5.09
CA ASN A 41 -12.09 14.26 -5.03
C ASN A 41 -12.24 13.62 -6.41
N GLU A 42 -12.22 14.42 -7.49
CA GLU A 42 -12.36 13.91 -8.85
C GLU A 42 -11.08 13.18 -9.29
N PRO A 43 -11.14 11.87 -9.63
CA PRO A 43 -9.93 11.10 -9.96
C PRO A 43 -9.09 11.68 -11.09
N GLY A 44 -9.73 12.27 -12.11
CA GLY A 44 -9.03 12.87 -13.25
C GLY A 44 -8.15 14.05 -12.84
N VAL A 45 -8.61 14.88 -11.89
CA VAL A 45 -7.84 16.03 -11.39
C VAL A 45 -6.63 15.57 -10.58
N VAL A 46 -6.83 14.59 -9.69
CA VAL A 46 -5.74 14.04 -8.87
C VAL A 46 -4.69 13.34 -9.75
N LEU A 47 -5.13 12.57 -10.75
CA LEU A 47 -4.23 11.90 -11.70
C LEU A 47 -3.44 12.89 -12.56
N ALA A 48 -4.06 13.99 -13.00
CA ALA A 48 -3.36 15.04 -13.73
C ALA A 48 -2.24 15.67 -12.88
N ARG A 49 -2.51 15.95 -11.60
CA ARG A 49 -1.50 16.44 -10.65
C ARG A 49 -0.42 15.40 -10.37
N LEU A 50 -0.77 14.12 -10.28
CA LEU A 50 0.22 13.06 -10.10
C LEU A 50 1.20 12.97 -11.28
N LYS A 51 0.74 13.23 -12.51
CA LYS A 51 1.62 13.32 -13.70
C LYS A 51 2.59 14.50 -13.68
N GLU A 52 2.33 15.53 -12.86
CA GLU A 52 3.27 16.64 -12.63
C GLU A 52 4.40 16.26 -11.65
N ILE A 53 4.23 15.17 -10.89
CA ILE A 53 5.15 14.72 -9.85
C ILE A 53 5.91 13.46 -10.27
N LEU A 54 5.22 12.52 -10.90
CA LEU A 54 5.77 11.25 -11.38
C LEU A 54 5.75 11.18 -12.91
N LEU A 55 6.80 10.62 -13.49
CA LEU A 55 6.82 10.27 -14.90
C LEU A 55 5.76 9.21 -15.20
N PHE A 56 5.03 9.40 -16.30
CA PHE A 56 4.01 8.46 -16.77
C PHE A 56 4.51 7.76 -18.03
N ASN A 57 4.36 6.43 -18.07
CA ASN A 57 4.65 5.60 -19.23
C ASN A 57 3.35 5.38 -20.02
N ASP A 58 3.22 6.07 -21.15
CA ASP A 58 2.03 5.97 -22.00
C ASP A 58 1.89 4.60 -22.69
N GLU A 59 3.00 3.92 -22.99
CA GLU A 59 2.98 2.60 -23.66
C GLU A 59 2.40 1.51 -22.75
N LEU A 60 2.76 1.54 -21.47
CA LEU A 60 2.32 0.57 -20.47
C LEU A 60 1.11 1.05 -19.66
N GLY A 61 0.74 2.33 -19.77
CA GLY A 61 -0.37 2.93 -19.01
C GLY A 61 -0.12 2.98 -17.50
N VAL A 62 1.11 3.18 -17.07
CA VAL A 62 1.52 3.15 -15.65
C VAL A 62 2.42 4.32 -15.27
N PHE A 63 2.44 4.67 -13.99
CA PHE A 63 3.44 5.60 -13.47
C PHE A 63 4.79 4.89 -13.27
N HIS A 64 5.89 5.61 -13.42
CA HIS A 64 7.22 5.19 -12.98
C HIS A 64 7.31 5.23 -11.46
N ALA A 65 6.65 4.27 -10.82
CA ALA A 65 6.55 4.09 -9.39
C ALA A 65 6.45 2.60 -9.07
N SER A 66 7.39 2.07 -8.30
CA SER A 66 7.41 0.64 -7.95
C SER A 66 6.33 0.27 -6.94
N SER A 67 6.02 -1.01 -6.86
CA SER A 67 5.37 -1.58 -5.68
C SER A 67 6.36 -1.73 -4.53
N LEU A 68 5.82 -1.89 -3.32
CA LEU A 68 6.56 -2.02 -2.07
C LEU A 68 7.66 -3.10 -2.14
N ARG A 69 8.83 -2.75 -1.62
CA ARG A 69 9.86 -3.68 -1.16
C ARG A 69 10.19 -3.37 0.30
N PHE A 70 10.43 -4.40 1.08
CA PHE A 70 10.87 -4.26 2.45
C PHE A 70 12.40 -4.08 2.48
N GLY A 71 12.84 -2.93 2.98
CA GLY A 71 14.24 -2.67 3.23
C GLY A 71 14.70 -3.44 4.46
N ILE A 72 15.76 -4.23 4.33
CA ILE A 72 16.36 -5.03 5.40
C ILE A 72 17.81 -4.61 5.63
N THR A 73 18.31 -4.89 6.83
CA THR A 73 19.74 -4.76 7.19
C THR A 73 20.31 -6.13 7.56
N PRO A 74 21.64 -6.29 7.65
CA PRO A 74 22.25 -7.52 8.14
C PRO A 74 21.76 -7.93 9.54
N GLU A 75 21.33 -6.95 10.35
CA GLU A 75 20.88 -7.14 11.72
C GLU A 75 19.37 -7.39 11.83
N GLN A 76 18.57 -6.87 10.89
CA GLN A 76 17.10 -6.93 10.94
C GLN A 76 16.49 -7.29 9.57
N GLY A 77 15.83 -8.44 9.52
CA GLY A 77 15.10 -8.95 8.36
C GLY A 77 13.59 -8.65 8.38
N ILE A 78 12.84 -9.34 7.53
CA ILE A 78 11.37 -9.34 7.57
C ILE A 78 10.87 -10.37 8.58
N GLY A 79 9.96 -9.97 9.45
CA GLY A 79 9.20 -10.85 10.34
C GLY A 79 7.74 -10.98 9.91
N ALA A 80 7.22 -12.20 9.91
CA ALA A 80 5.78 -12.44 9.84
C ALA A 80 5.14 -12.13 11.20
N THR A 81 4.07 -11.34 11.21
CA THR A 81 3.34 -10.95 12.42
C THR A 81 1.84 -10.90 12.13
N THR A 82 1.06 -10.50 13.13
CA THR A 82 -0.38 -10.30 12.98
C THR A 82 -0.75 -8.89 13.40
N SER A 83 -1.49 -8.19 12.53
CA SER A 83 -2.15 -6.95 12.92
C SER A 83 -3.52 -7.27 13.52
N VAL A 84 -3.85 -6.58 14.61
CA VAL A 84 -5.11 -6.73 15.33
C VAL A 84 -5.94 -5.47 15.10
N ARG A 85 -7.01 -5.58 14.31
CA ARG A 85 -7.92 -4.45 14.05
C ARG A 85 -9.20 -4.61 14.83
N CYS A 86 -9.62 -3.56 15.52
CA CYS A 86 -10.98 -3.47 16.03
C CYS A 86 -11.94 -3.26 14.85
N ASP A 87 -12.91 -4.15 14.71
CA ASP A 87 -13.84 -4.11 13.59
C ASP A 87 -14.72 -2.84 13.66
N TYR A 88 -15.02 -2.24 12.50
CA TYR A 88 -15.82 -1.00 12.48
C TYR A 88 -17.26 -1.33 12.92
N LEU A 89 -17.77 -0.57 13.88
CA LEU A 89 -19.15 -0.68 14.35
C LEU A 89 -20.08 0.01 13.34
N SER A 90 -20.44 -0.71 12.27
CA SER A 90 -21.42 -0.21 11.29
C SER A 90 -22.82 -0.09 11.92
N PRO A 91 -23.72 0.76 11.39
CA PRO A 91 -25.12 0.82 11.84
C PRO A 91 -25.81 -0.54 11.80
N GLU A 92 -25.43 -1.40 10.85
CA GLU A 92 -25.88 -2.79 10.77
C GLU A 92 -25.37 -3.65 11.95
N LYS A 93 -24.09 -3.53 12.30
CA LYS A 93 -23.49 -4.21 13.46
C LYS A 93 -23.91 -3.63 14.81
N LEU A 94 -24.40 -2.39 14.80
CA LEU A 94 -25.03 -1.69 15.93
C LEU A 94 -26.55 -1.85 15.95
N SER A 95 -27.13 -2.54 14.96
CA SER A 95 -28.58 -2.65 14.83
C SER A 95 -29.18 -3.48 15.95
N THR A 96 -30.39 -3.10 16.36
CA THR A 96 -31.17 -3.86 17.35
C THR A 96 -31.34 -5.32 16.95
N ALA A 97 -31.31 -5.67 15.65
CA ALA A 97 -31.39 -7.06 15.18
C ALA A 97 -30.14 -7.92 15.51
N MET A 98 -28.98 -7.30 15.71
CA MET A 98 -27.74 -7.98 16.13
C MET A 98 -27.62 -8.12 17.65
N PHE A 99 -28.31 -7.28 18.42
CA PHE A 99 -28.36 -7.33 19.90
C PHE A 99 -29.67 -7.88 20.45
N SER A 100 -30.69 -8.03 19.59
CA SER A 100 -31.95 -8.64 19.94
C SER A 100 -31.72 -10.14 20.07
N PRO A 101 -32.20 -10.78 21.15
CA PRO A 101 -32.20 -12.23 21.25
C PRO A 101 -32.96 -12.76 20.03
N ARG A 102 -32.27 -13.47 19.12
CA ARG A 102 -32.92 -14.07 17.95
C ARG A 102 -33.92 -15.13 18.45
N ILE A 103 -35.17 -14.74 18.58
CA ILE A 103 -36.29 -15.66 18.79
C ILE A 103 -36.57 -16.33 17.45
N ARG A 104 -35.84 -17.41 17.14
CA ARG A 104 -36.33 -18.40 16.16
C ARG A 104 -37.08 -19.46 16.97
N ARG A 105 -38.40 -19.52 16.80
CA ARG A 105 -39.30 -20.52 17.43
C ARG A 105 -39.36 -20.51 18.96
N GLY A 106 -39.32 -19.33 19.60
CA GLY A 106 -39.58 -19.24 21.06
C GLY A 106 -38.51 -19.81 21.98
N LEU A 107 -37.37 -20.27 21.44
CA LEU A 107 -36.24 -20.75 22.22
C LEU A 107 -35.17 -19.68 22.29
N PHE A 108 -34.77 -19.32 23.52
CA PHE A 108 -33.59 -18.49 23.74
C PHE A 108 -32.38 -19.17 23.09
N THR A 109 -31.58 -18.42 22.35
CA THR A 109 -30.26 -18.91 21.92
C THR A 109 -29.49 -19.25 23.20
N ARG A 110 -29.04 -20.51 23.35
CA ARG A 110 -28.26 -20.94 24.53
C ARG A 110 -27.19 -19.90 24.83
N VAL A 111 -27.07 -19.51 26.10
CA VAL A 111 -25.96 -18.68 26.57
C VAL A 111 -24.67 -19.41 26.14
N LEU A 112 -23.99 -18.85 25.16
CA LEU A 112 -22.68 -19.32 24.73
C LEU A 112 -21.70 -18.98 25.85
N LEU A 113 -21.50 -19.93 26.77
CA LEU A 113 -20.52 -19.82 27.86
C LEU A 113 -19.08 -19.77 27.32
N THR A 114 -18.88 -20.25 26.08
CA THR A 114 -17.63 -20.10 25.32
C THR A 114 -17.61 -18.76 24.55
N GLY A 115 -17.41 -17.68 25.29
CA GLY A 115 -17.06 -16.35 24.76
C GLY A 115 -18.19 -15.32 24.82
N GLY A 116 -18.06 -14.37 25.75
CA GLY A 116 -19.02 -13.29 26.01
C GLY A 116 -18.90 -12.06 25.09
N PRO A 117 -19.54 -10.92 25.43
CA PRO A 117 -19.47 -9.66 24.67
C PRO A 117 -18.04 -9.08 24.56
N THR A 118 -17.10 -9.63 25.32
CA THR A 118 -15.66 -9.37 25.31
C THR A 118 -14.86 -10.31 24.39
N LYS A 119 -15.50 -11.26 23.70
CA LYS A 119 -14.83 -12.09 22.68
C LYS A 119 -14.23 -11.17 21.63
N ARG A 120 -12.97 -11.39 21.25
CA ARG A 120 -12.20 -10.57 20.29
C ARG A 120 -13.09 -10.15 19.10
N ARG A 121 -13.69 -8.94 19.17
CA ARG A 121 -14.18 -8.16 18.01
C ARG A 121 -13.00 -7.60 17.20
N MET A 122 -11.87 -8.27 17.34
CA MET A 122 -10.58 -7.92 16.86
C MET A 122 -10.26 -8.95 15.79
N THR A 123 -10.31 -8.51 14.55
CA THR A 123 -9.93 -9.36 13.41
C THR A 123 -8.42 -9.34 13.31
N THR A 124 -7.81 -10.52 13.33
CA THR A 124 -6.36 -10.68 13.12
C THR A 124 -6.10 -10.86 11.63
N ARG A 125 -5.18 -10.07 11.08
CA ARG A 125 -4.73 -10.19 9.69
C ARG A 125 -3.24 -10.52 9.65
N PRO A 126 -2.80 -11.37 8.70
CA PRO A 126 -1.37 -11.56 8.48
C PRO A 126 -0.75 -10.22 8.08
N ALA A 127 0.38 -9.90 8.69
CA ALA A 127 1.11 -8.67 8.48
C ALA A 127 2.62 -8.95 8.43
N TYR A 128 3.37 -8.02 7.86
CA TYR A 128 4.82 -8.10 7.72
C TYR A 128 5.46 -6.93 8.45
N SER A 129 6.37 -7.23 9.36
CA SER A 129 7.22 -6.24 10.02
C SER A 129 8.58 -6.25 9.35
N ALA A 130 9.08 -5.08 8.99
CA ALA A 130 10.43 -4.88 8.50
C ALA A 130 10.93 -3.52 9.00
N PRO A 131 12.24 -3.30 9.12
CA PRO A 131 12.75 -2.02 9.61
C PRO A 131 12.47 -0.87 8.64
N TYR A 132 12.44 -1.14 7.33
CA TYR A 132 12.24 -0.10 6.32
C TYR A 132 11.28 -0.52 5.21
N LEU A 133 10.64 0.47 4.61
CA LEU A 133 9.78 0.36 3.43
C LEU A 133 10.44 1.14 2.30
N THR A 134 10.58 0.53 1.13
CA THR A 134 11.31 1.11 0.00
C THR A 134 10.52 1.07 -1.28
N PHE A 135 10.61 2.16 -2.05
CA PHE A 135 10.00 2.33 -3.36
C PHE A 135 10.98 3.04 -4.29
N ASP A 136 10.95 2.69 -5.57
CA ASP A 136 11.71 3.39 -6.61
C ASP A 136 10.74 4.12 -7.53
N PHE A 137 11.13 5.31 -7.96
CA PHE A 137 10.28 6.15 -8.81
C PHE A 137 11.10 7.05 -9.71
N VAL A 138 10.48 7.57 -10.76
CA VAL A 138 11.04 8.63 -11.61
C VAL A 138 10.14 9.85 -11.48
N GLY A 139 10.68 10.97 -11.02
CA GLY A 139 9.84 12.13 -10.71
C GLY A 139 10.58 13.28 -10.02
N SER A 140 9.80 14.12 -9.33
CA SER A 140 10.30 15.19 -8.46
C SER A 140 10.49 14.68 -7.03
N SER A 141 11.74 14.63 -6.55
CA SER A 141 12.06 14.20 -5.19
C SER A 141 11.44 15.10 -4.13
N GLU A 142 11.52 16.42 -4.33
CA GLU A 142 10.99 17.43 -3.40
C GLU A 142 9.48 17.29 -3.21
N ALA A 143 8.73 17.16 -4.31
CA ALA A 143 7.28 17.02 -4.23
C ALA A 143 6.87 15.71 -3.55
N VAL A 144 7.57 14.61 -3.83
CA VAL A 144 7.33 13.31 -3.18
C VAL A 144 7.63 13.39 -1.68
N GLU A 145 8.76 14.00 -1.29
CA GLU A 145 9.14 14.18 0.10
C GLU A 145 8.12 15.02 0.89
N ILE A 146 7.66 16.13 0.31
CA ILE A 146 6.65 16.99 0.92
C ILE A 146 5.36 16.20 1.16
N LEU A 147 4.86 15.48 0.15
CA LEU A 147 3.61 14.71 0.26
C LEU A 147 3.71 13.60 1.30
N LEU A 148 4.82 12.85 1.33
CA LEU A 148 4.98 11.75 2.27
C LEU A 148 5.18 12.21 3.73
N ASN A 149 5.74 13.39 3.96
CA ASN A 149 5.95 13.92 5.31
C ASN A 149 4.76 14.71 5.87
N HIS A 150 3.94 15.34 5.01
CA HIS A 150 2.87 16.24 5.46
C HIS A 150 1.46 15.65 5.35
N ALA A 151 1.25 14.65 4.49
CA ALA A 151 -0.05 13.99 4.38
C ALA A 151 -0.19 12.88 5.44
N HIS A 152 -1.42 12.66 5.91
CA HIS A 152 -1.71 11.56 6.81
C HIS A 152 -1.97 10.29 6.00
N VAL A 153 -0.88 9.65 5.58
CA VAL A 153 -0.88 8.44 4.73
C VAL A 153 -0.02 7.33 5.32
N GLY A 154 -0.32 6.09 4.95
CA GLY A 154 0.45 4.90 5.35
C GLY A 154 0.55 3.88 4.22
N VAL A 155 1.40 2.88 4.42
CA VAL A 155 1.67 1.85 3.43
C VAL A 155 0.79 0.62 3.66
N GLY A 156 -0.03 0.27 2.67
CA GLY A 156 -0.84 -0.94 2.71
C GLY A 156 -2.21 -0.75 3.34
N TYR A 157 -2.81 -1.87 3.75
CA TYR A 157 -4.19 -1.88 4.18
C TYR A 157 -4.37 -1.46 5.63
N ASP A 158 -5.54 -0.90 5.91
CA ASP A 158 -6.03 -0.59 7.25
C ASP A 158 -5.26 0.52 8.00
N PHE A 159 -4.45 1.34 7.33
CA PHE A 159 -3.76 2.51 7.95
C PHE A 159 -4.73 3.38 8.76
N PHE A 160 -5.80 3.90 8.13
CA PHE A 160 -6.78 4.75 8.82
C PHE A 160 -7.60 4.07 9.92
N SER A 161 -7.60 2.73 9.97
CA SER A 161 -8.45 1.96 10.90
C SER A 161 -7.67 1.27 12.01
N ALA A 162 -6.37 1.03 11.83
CA ALA A 162 -5.53 0.26 12.73
C ALA A 162 -4.07 0.74 12.74
N ALA A 163 -3.75 1.89 12.11
CA ALA A 163 -2.41 2.44 11.99
C ALA A 163 -1.37 1.48 11.40
N ASN A 164 -1.79 0.51 10.56
CA ASN A 164 -0.88 -0.41 9.90
C ASN A 164 -0.07 0.28 8.80
N GLY A 165 1.21 -0.07 8.70
CA GLY A 165 2.15 0.50 7.72
C GLY A 165 2.44 1.97 7.92
N GLU A 166 2.36 2.43 9.17
CA GLU A 166 2.85 3.74 9.58
C GLU A 166 4.37 3.79 9.42
N PHE A 167 4.88 4.94 8.98
CA PHE A 167 6.28 5.16 8.74
C PHE A 167 6.71 6.56 9.18
N ASN A 168 8.01 6.75 9.35
CA ASN A 168 8.63 8.05 9.54
C ASN A 168 9.99 8.11 8.85
N ASN A 169 10.71 9.22 9.03
CA ASN A 169 12.08 9.41 8.53
C ASN A 169 12.20 9.09 7.03
N VAL A 170 11.48 9.84 6.20
CA VAL A 170 11.52 9.71 4.74
C VAL A 170 12.87 10.21 4.24
N THR A 171 13.63 9.33 3.59
CA THR A 171 14.91 9.66 2.94
C THR A 171 14.81 9.33 1.46
N ILE A 172 15.17 10.27 0.58
CA ILE A 172 15.18 10.06 -0.87
C ILE A 172 16.61 10.09 -1.39
N LEU A 173 17.00 9.03 -2.09
CA LEU A 173 18.33 8.87 -2.66
C LEU A 173 18.24 8.83 -4.19
N PRO A 174 19.11 9.51 -4.93
CA PRO A 174 19.18 9.37 -6.39
C PRO A 174 19.60 7.95 -6.77
N LEU A 175 19.09 7.47 -7.91
CA LEU A 175 19.52 6.24 -8.56
C LEU A 175 20.18 6.57 -9.89
N ASP A 176 21.06 5.70 -10.37
CA ASP A 176 21.66 5.84 -11.70
C ASP A 176 20.73 5.34 -12.82
N ILE A 177 19.90 4.35 -12.50
CA ILE A 177 19.02 3.66 -13.44
C ILE A 177 17.61 3.58 -12.85
N ASP A 178 16.61 3.76 -13.71
CA ASP A 178 15.22 3.53 -13.35
C ASP A 178 14.93 2.04 -13.16
N THR A 179 14.53 1.67 -11.94
CA THR A 179 14.05 0.33 -11.59
C THR A 179 12.63 0.40 -10.99
N SER A 180 11.87 1.44 -11.32
CA SER A 180 10.50 1.62 -10.82
C SER A 180 9.51 0.65 -11.47
N ILE A 181 9.67 0.36 -12.77
CA ILE A 181 8.76 -0.52 -13.53
C ILE A 181 9.25 -1.97 -13.55
N SER A 182 10.53 -2.18 -13.82
CA SER A 182 11.11 -3.52 -13.96
C SER A 182 12.57 -3.57 -13.55
N ASN A 183 13.04 -4.78 -13.22
CA ASN A 183 14.46 -5.06 -13.04
C ASN A 183 14.73 -6.50 -13.50
N GLU A 184 15.77 -6.71 -14.31
CA GLU A 184 16.16 -8.04 -14.82
C GLU A 184 14.99 -8.84 -15.45
N GLY A 185 14.10 -8.15 -16.17
CA GLY A 185 12.93 -8.76 -16.82
C GLY A 185 11.77 -9.12 -15.88
N MET A 186 11.89 -8.84 -14.58
CA MET A 186 10.82 -8.99 -13.59
C MET A 186 10.05 -7.68 -13.43
N ALA A 187 8.73 -7.76 -13.40
CA ALA A 187 7.87 -6.62 -13.09
C ALA A 187 8.08 -6.19 -11.64
N LEU A 188 8.27 -4.88 -11.40
CA LEU A 188 8.40 -4.29 -10.08
C LEU A 188 7.16 -3.53 -9.61
N ARG A 189 6.16 -3.41 -10.49
CA ARG A 189 4.79 -2.96 -10.23
C ARG A 189 3.79 -3.75 -11.10
N PRO A 190 2.47 -3.66 -10.85
CA PRO A 190 1.46 -4.09 -11.80
C PRO A 190 1.67 -3.45 -13.19
N VAL A 191 1.77 -4.30 -14.21
CA VAL A 191 1.93 -3.95 -15.62
C VAL A 191 1.02 -4.81 -16.50
N PRO A 192 0.63 -4.37 -17.71
CA PRO A 192 -0.13 -5.19 -18.64
C PRO A 192 0.54 -6.55 -18.97
N VAL A 193 -0.23 -7.62 -19.20
CA VAL A 193 0.32 -8.95 -19.56
C VAL A 193 1.10 -8.95 -20.87
N ASN A 194 0.77 -8.04 -21.80
CA ASN A 194 1.48 -7.87 -23.07
C ASN A 194 2.80 -7.09 -22.94
N SER A 195 3.21 -6.67 -21.73
CA SER A 195 4.49 -5.99 -21.50
C SER A 195 5.73 -6.86 -21.73
N GLY A 196 5.58 -8.19 -21.78
CA GLY A 196 6.70 -9.14 -21.88
C GLY A 196 7.48 -9.33 -20.57
N LEU A 197 7.05 -8.71 -19.47
CA LEU A 197 7.66 -8.83 -18.15
C LEU A 197 7.16 -10.07 -17.40
N ASN A 198 8.04 -10.64 -16.58
CA ASN A 198 7.75 -11.81 -15.74
C ASN A 198 7.18 -11.40 -14.37
N GLY A 199 6.29 -12.24 -13.83
CA GLY A 199 5.68 -12.04 -12.51
C GLY A 199 4.43 -12.90 -12.32
N ILE A 200 3.60 -12.53 -11.35
CA ILE A 200 2.38 -13.25 -11.01
C ILE A 200 1.22 -12.69 -11.83
N LYS A 201 0.49 -13.55 -12.53
CA LYS A 201 -0.70 -13.16 -13.29
C LYS A 201 -1.84 -12.79 -12.34
N GLY A 202 -2.51 -11.69 -12.63
CA GLY A 202 -3.63 -11.21 -11.84
C GLY A 202 -4.53 -10.26 -12.63
N VAL A 203 -5.46 -9.64 -11.91
CA VAL A 203 -6.44 -8.72 -12.48
C VAL A 203 -6.57 -7.51 -11.56
N SER A 204 -6.25 -6.32 -12.07
CA SER A 204 -6.25 -5.07 -11.29
C SER A 204 -6.28 -3.86 -12.23
N PRO A 205 -6.71 -2.68 -11.75
CA PRO A 205 -6.38 -1.42 -12.41
C PRO A 205 -4.87 -1.18 -12.39
N LEU A 206 -4.37 -0.46 -13.40
CA LEU A 206 -2.95 -0.11 -13.56
C LEU A 206 -2.56 1.18 -12.85
N ILE A 207 -3.53 2.07 -12.65
CA ILE A 207 -3.38 3.37 -12.00
C ILE A 207 -4.36 3.49 -10.82
N PRO A 208 -4.05 4.30 -9.80
CA PRO A 208 -5.00 4.61 -8.75
C PRO A 208 -6.22 5.39 -9.30
N PRO A 209 -7.41 5.29 -8.68
CA PRO A 209 -7.72 4.48 -7.50
C PRO A 209 -7.92 2.98 -7.84
N TYR A 210 -7.12 2.12 -7.21
CA TYR A 210 -7.00 0.68 -7.54
C TYR A 210 -8.24 -0.18 -7.25
N PHE A 211 -9.30 0.35 -6.62
CA PHE A 211 -10.52 -0.40 -6.28
C PHE A 211 -11.74 -0.08 -7.14
N VAL A 212 -11.69 1.00 -7.92
CA VAL A 212 -12.87 1.54 -8.62
C VAL A 212 -12.73 1.47 -10.15
N GLY A 213 -11.49 1.42 -10.66
CA GLY A 213 -11.22 1.43 -12.10
C GLY A 213 -11.50 0.13 -12.83
N GLU A 214 -11.47 0.22 -14.17
CA GLU A 214 -11.50 -0.94 -15.06
C GLU A 214 -10.31 -1.86 -14.75
N LYS A 215 -10.61 -3.14 -14.60
CA LYS A 215 -9.60 -4.14 -14.26
C LYS A 215 -9.07 -4.77 -15.55
N LEU A 216 -7.75 -4.75 -15.69
CA LEU A 216 -7.07 -5.35 -16.82
C LEU A 216 -6.35 -6.63 -16.38
N ASN A 217 -6.06 -7.49 -17.35
CA ASN A 217 -5.16 -8.62 -17.13
C ASN A 217 -3.74 -8.06 -16.97
N ILE A 218 -3.13 -8.34 -15.82
CA ILE A 218 -1.83 -7.79 -15.44
C ILE A 218 -0.85 -8.88 -15.00
N VAL A 219 0.43 -8.51 -15.01
CA VAL A 219 1.50 -9.18 -14.29
C VAL A 219 1.91 -8.26 -13.14
N HIS A 220 1.97 -8.79 -11.92
CA HIS A 220 2.42 -8.05 -10.75
C HIS A 220 3.62 -8.73 -10.08
N PRO A 221 4.47 -7.95 -9.36
CA PRO A 221 5.53 -8.53 -8.55
C PRO A 221 5.00 -9.44 -7.45
N ALA A 222 5.88 -10.28 -6.90
CA ALA A 222 5.60 -10.95 -5.64
C ALA A 222 5.22 -9.92 -4.55
N PRO A 223 4.21 -10.21 -3.71
CA PRO A 223 3.71 -9.25 -2.73
C PRO A 223 4.73 -8.91 -1.65
N VAL A 224 5.62 -9.85 -1.33
CA VAL A 224 6.70 -9.67 -0.36
C VAL A 224 8.03 -9.81 -1.09
N ARG A 225 8.80 -8.72 -1.12
CA ARG A 225 10.14 -8.65 -1.72
C ARG A 225 11.05 -7.87 -0.80
N THR A 226 12.31 -8.26 -0.74
CA THR A 226 13.34 -7.64 0.11
C THR A 226 14.30 -6.80 -0.71
N GLN A 227 14.85 -5.75 -0.10
CA GLN A 227 16.00 -5.02 -0.59
C GLN A 227 16.99 -4.83 0.57
N LEU A 228 18.23 -5.28 0.40
CA LEU A 228 19.28 -4.94 1.37
C LEU A 228 19.62 -3.45 1.20
N ILE A 229 19.52 -2.67 2.29
CA ILE A 229 19.73 -1.21 2.27
C ILE A 229 20.91 -0.74 3.12
N SER A 230 21.68 -1.66 3.72
CA SER A 230 22.81 -1.31 4.59
C SER A 230 23.90 -0.49 3.89
N SER A 231 24.06 -0.63 2.58
CA SER A 231 24.96 0.20 1.78
C SER A 231 24.41 1.60 1.47
N LEU A 232 23.09 1.80 1.64
CA LEU A 232 22.38 3.04 1.29
C LEU A 232 22.16 3.96 2.50
N LEU A 233 22.23 3.41 3.72
CA LEU A 233 22.09 4.17 4.97
C LEU A 233 23.42 4.69 5.53
N ARG A 234 24.56 4.18 5.04
CA ARG A 234 25.90 4.67 5.40
C ARG A 234 26.27 5.82 4.45
N GLY A 235 25.64 6.97 4.65
CA GLY A 235 26.14 8.26 4.16
C GLY A 235 27.34 8.69 4.99
#